data_AF-A0A6M8UNC7-F1
#
_entry.id   AF-A0A6M8UNC7-F1
#
_cell.length_a   1.000
_cell.length_b   1.000
_cell.length_c   1.000
_cell.angle_alpha   90.00
_cell.angle_beta   90.00
_cell.angle_gamma   90.00
#
_symmetry.space_group_name_H-M   'P 1'
#
loop_
_entity.id
_entity.type
_entity.pdbx_description
1 polymer ?
#
loop_
_entity_poly.entity_id
_entity_poly.type
_entity_poly.pdbx_seq_one_letter_code
_entity_poly.pdbx_strand_id
1 'polypeptide(L)'
;MNPQNVNVNTATPESPKTWVERLKINGLDPAVSERIDYLGYLSAGSMEENESAELLLGTLLSLADTLRDAVRDWSVPRPLLPLSLVQAWLAARNFVLAQFGETGQAAWNHARNYLQREIHAGYSMWREDIY
;
A
#
# COMPACT_ATOMS: atom_id res chain seq x y z
N MET A 1 -48.83 -2.80 -0.76
CA MET A 1 -47.90 -3.15 -1.86
C MET A 1 -47.06 -1.91 -2.10
N ASN A 2 -45.74 -1.82 -1.89
CA ASN A 2 -44.63 -2.77 -1.86
C ASN A 2 -43.48 -2.09 -1.08
N PRO A 3 -42.90 -2.64 0.02
CA PRO A 3 -41.69 -2.04 0.58
C PRO A 3 -40.49 -2.44 -0.29
N GLN A 4 -39.77 -1.43 -0.78
CA GLN A 4 -38.54 -1.60 -1.53
C GLN A 4 -37.52 -2.34 -0.66
N ASN A 5 -37.10 -3.49 -1.16
CA ASN A 5 -36.02 -4.30 -0.62
C ASN A 5 -34.69 -3.57 -0.86
N VAL A 6 -34.24 -2.79 0.13
CA VAL A 6 -32.89 -2.24 0.14
C VAL A 6 -31.97 -3.35 0.64
N ASN A 7 -31.47 -4.18 -0.28
CA ASN A 7 -30.40 -5.12 0.00
C ASN A 7 -29.09 -4.33 0.17
N VAL A 8 -28.86 -3.81 1.37
CA VAL A 8 -27.54 -3.34 1.78
C VAL A 8 -26.67 -4.58 1.94
N ASN A 9 -25.89 -4.93 0.91
CA ASN A 9 -24.78 -5.87 1.04
C ASN A 9 -23.72 -5.21 1.93
N THR A 10 -23.92 -5.25 3.24
CA THR A 10 -22.84 -5.00 4.21
C THR A 10 -21.90 -6.21 4.16
N ALA A 11 -20.93 -6.17 3.24
CA ALA A 11 -19.73 -6.96 3.41
C ALA A 11 -19.06 -6.48 4.70
N THR A 12 -19.08 -7.30 5.74
CA THR A 12 -18.38 -7.02 6.99
C THR A 12 -16.90 -6.76 6.65
N PRO A 13 -16.31 -5.62 7.07
CA PRO A 13 -14.90 -5.36 6.83
C PRO A 13 -14.08 -6.54 7.35
N GLU A 14 -13.21 -7.08 6.50
CA GLU A 14 -12.45 -8.27 6.85
C GLU A 14 -11.56 -7.98 8.06
N SER A 15 -11.44 -8.95 8.98
CA SER A 15 -10.64 -8.72 10.16
C SER A 15 -9.15 -8.59 9.79
N PRO A 16 -8.39 -7.71 10.46
CA PRO A 16 -6.98 -7.48 10.14
C PRO A 16 -6.13 -8.76 10.18
N LYS A 17 -6.42 -9.66 11.13
CA LYS A 17 -5.75 -10.96 11.27
C LYS A 17 -6.01 -11.88 10.07
N THR A 18 -7.25 -11.93 9.59
CA THR A 18 -7.65 -12.76 8.43
C THR A 18 -7.07 -12.22 7.11
N TRP A 19 -6.75 -10.93 7.05
CA TRP A 19 -6.08 -10.32 5.92
C TRP A 19 -4.57 -10.67 5.90
N VAL A 20 -3.86 -10.48 7.01
CA VAL A 20 -2.44 -10.84 7.15
C VAL A 20 -2.21 -12.32 6.80
N GLU A 21 -3.02 -13.23 7.33
CA GLU A 21 -2.87 -14.66 7.09
C GLU A 21 -3.09 -15.07 5.62
N ARG A 22 -3.86 -14.29 4.85
CA ARG A 22 -4.08 -14.52 3.41
C ARG A 22 -2.97 -13.96 2.54
N LEU A 23 -2.18 -13.04 3.08
CA LEU A 23 -1.08 -12.37 2.42
C LEU A 23 0.21 -13.19 2.38
N LYS A 24 0.11 -14.54 2.44
CA LYS A 24 1.24 -15.47 2.26
C LYS A 24 1.85 -15.35 0.86
N ILE A 25 2.56 -14.25 0.64
CA ILE A 25 3.33 -13.94 -0.55
C ILE A 25 4.67 -14.64 -0.38
N ASN A 26 4.86 -15.71 -1.15
CA ASN A 26 6.12 -16.44 -1.16
C ASN A 26 7.26 -15.54 -1.64
N GLY A 27 8.38 -15.54 -0.91
CA GLY A 27 9.56 -14.76 -1.26
C GLY A 27 9.42 -13.26 -1.02
N LEU A 28 8.50 -12.87 -0.12
CA LEU A 28 8.46 -11.50 0.38
C LEU A 28 9.60 -11.28 1.39
N ASP A 29 10.23 -10.11 1.31
CA ASP A 29 11.25 -9.71 2.26
C ASP A 29 10.66 -9.60 3.69
N PRO A 30 11.35 -10.07 4.73
CA PRO A 30 10.84 -10.02 6.11
C PRO A 30 10.46 -8.62 6.58
N ALA A 31 11.20 -7.58 6.20
CA ALA A 31 10.88 -6.20 6.60
C ALA A 31 9.60 -5.70 5.91
N VAL A 32 9.33 -6.17 4.70
CA VAL A 32 8.07 -5.85 4.00
C VAL A 32 6.90 -6.61 4.63
N SER A 33 7.11 -7.85 5.06
CA SER A 33 6.11 -8.61 5.81
C SER A 33 5.76 -7.92 7.13
N GLU A 34 6.75 -7.45 7.88
CA GLU A 34 6.54 -6.75 9.16
C GLU A 34 5.72 -5.47 8.97
N ARG A 35 5.95 -4.72 7.89
CA ARG A 35 5.15 -3.52 7.58
C ARG A 35 3.71 -3.85 7.23
N ILE A 36 3.48 -4.95 6.53
CA ILE A 36 2.12 -5.45 6.26
C ILE A 36 1.44 -5.81 7.58
N ASP A 37 2.12 -6.55 8.46
CA ASP A 37 1.59 -6.90 9.78
C ASP A 37 1.27 -5.66 10.61
N TYR A 38 2.11 -4.62 10.51
CA TYR A 38 1.92 -3.35 11.18
C TYR A 38 0.67 -2.60 10.69
N LEU A 39 0.37 -2.60 9.39
CA LEU A 39 -0.92 -2.07 8.90
C LEU A 39 -2.10 -2.81 9.54
N GLY A 40 -1.98 -4.13 9.68
CA GLY A 40 -2.94 -4.97 10.38
C GLY A 40 -3.14 -4.51 11.84
N TYR A 41 -2.04 -4.26 12.55
CA TYR A 41 -2.06 -3.74 13.92
C TYR A 41 -2.73 -2.37 14.03
N LEU A 42 -2.38 -1.42 13.14
CA LEU A 42 -2.94 -0.07 13.13
C LEU A 42 -4.47 -0.08 13.00
N SER A 43 -5.00 -0.96 12.16
CA SER A 43 -6.46 -1.06 11.95
C SER A 43 -7.22 -1.72 13.11
N ALA A 44 -6.53 -2.43 14.00
CA ALA A 44 -7.12 -3.10 15.15
C ALA A 44 -7.02 -2.26 16.44
N GLY A 45 -6.20 -1.22 16.46
CA GLY A 45 -5.96 -0.38 17.62
C GLY A 45 -7.00 0.72 17.81
N SER A 46 -7.24 1.10 19.07
CA SER A 46 -7.96 2.33 19.42
C SER A 46 -6.96 3.49 19.57
N MET A 47 -6.36 3.91 18.47
CA MET A 47 -5.47 5.07 18.43
C MET A 47 -6.25 6.35 18.12
N GLU A 48 -5.67 7.50 18.44
CA GLU A 48 -6.20 8.77 17.97
C GLU A 48 -6.17 8.82 16.43
N GLU A 49 -7.18 9.43 15.82
CA GLU A 49 -7.33 9.45 14.36
C GLU A 49 -6.13 10.08 13.67
N ASN A 50 -5.60 11.20 14.21
CA ASN A 50 -4.44 11.87 13.61
C ASN A 50 -3.15 11.03 13.70
N GLU A 51 -2.89 10.42 14.86
CA GLU A 51 -1.74 9.53 15.07
C GLU A 51 -1.83 8.31 14.13
N SER A 52 -3.00 7.69 14.02
CA SER A 52 -3.19 6.54 13.13
C SER A 52 -3.03 6.91 11.65
N ALA A 53 -3.44 8.12 11.25
CA ALA A 53 -3.27 8.64 9.88
C ALA A 53 -1.79 8.87 9.53
N GLU A 54 -1.01 9.44 10.44
CA GLU A 54 0.42 9.67 10.26
C GLU A 54 1.18 8.34 10.16
N LEU A 55 0.91 7.39 11.06
CA LEU A 55 1.55 6.06 11.04
C LEU A 55 1.16 5.26 9.80
N LEU A 56 -0.10 5.34 9.37
CA LEU A 56 -0.59 4.75 8.13
C LEU A 56 0.18 5.30 6.91
N LEU A 57 0.28 6.62 6.81
CA LEU A 57 0.98 7.28 5.72
C LEU A 57 2.47 6.91 5.73
N GLY A 58 3.14 6.98 6.88
CA GLY A 58 4.55 6.62 7.02
C GLY A 58 4.83 5.18 6.61
N THR A 59 3.95 4.25 6.97
CA THR A 59 4.08 2.84 6.57
C THR A 59 3.94 2.65 5.06
N LEU A 60 2.97 3.34 4.43
CA LEU A 60 2.80 3.30 2.98
C LEU A 60 3.97 3.95 2.23
N LEU A 61 4.54 5.04 2.75
CA LEU A 61 5.74 5.67 2.18
C LEU A 61 6.95 4.74 2.28
N SER A 62 7.16 4.08 3.41
CA SER A 62 8.25 3.12 3.57
C SER A 62 8.12 1.91 2.63
N LEU A 63 6.90 1.44 2.38
CA LEU A 63 6.64 0.44 1.34
C LEU A 63 6.99 0.98 -0.05
N ALA A 64 6.57 2.21 -0.39
CA ALA A 64 6.92 2.85 -1.65
C ALA A 64 8.43 2.98 -1.85
N ASP A 65 9.18 3.36 -0.82
CA ASP A 65 10.66 3.42 -0.87
C ASP A 65 11.26 2.04 -1.18
N THR A 66 10.70 0.98 -0.61
CA THR A 66 11.18 -0.38 -0.92
C THR A 66 10.89 -0.81 -2.36
N LEU A 67 9.76 -0.37 -2.94
CA LEU A 67 9.51 -0.57 -4.36
C LEU A 67 10.53 0.21 -5.21
N ARG A 68 10.79 1.47 -4.87
CA ARG A 68 11.78 2.31 -5.55
C ARG A 68 13.17 1.69 -5.49
N ASP A 69 13.62 1.27 -4.32
CA ASP A 69 14.97 0.70 -4.12
C ASP A 69 15.12 -0.69 -4.78
N ALA A 70 14.01 -1.37 -5.05
CA ALA A 70 14.01 -2.62 -5.81
C ALA A 70 14.19 -2.43 -7.33
N VAL A 71 14.12 -1.18 -7.83
CA VAL A 71 14.38 -0.88 -9.25
C VAL A 71 15.86 -1.10 -9.56
N ARG A 72 16.14 -2.08 -10.42
CA ARG A 72 17.51 -2.40 -10.86
C ARG A 72 17.90 -1.77 -12.18
N ASP A 73 16.91 -1.39 -12.98
CA ASP A 73 17.11 -0.83 -14.32
C ASP A 73 16.31 0.45 -14.47
N TRP A 74 17.04 1.57 -14.45
CA TRP A 74 16.51 2.92 -14.62
C TRP A 74 16.50 3.37 -16.09
N SER A 75 16.91 2.51 -17.03
CA SER A 75 16.95 2.86 -18.46
C SER A 75 15.58 2.96 -19.11
N VAL A 76 14.55 2.41 -18.45
CA VAL A 76 13.18 2.36 -18.93
C VAL A 76 12.28 3.25 -18.07
N PRO A 77 11.29 3.94 -18.68
CA PRO A 77 10.36 4.80 -17.93
C PRO A 77 9.40 4.01 -17.03
N ARG A 78 9.31 2.69 -17.20
CA ARG A 78 8.54 1.77 -16.35
C ARG A 78 9.47 0.65 -15.89
N PRO A 79 10.11 0.81 -14.73
CA PRO A 79 11.06 -0.19 -14.25
C PRO A 79 10.38 -1.51 -13.91
N LEU A 80 11.12 -2.61 -14.08
CA LEU A 80 10.70 -3.93 -13.67
C LEU A 80 10.88 -4.07 -12.15
N LEU A 81 9.83 -4.49 -11.46
CA LEU A 81 9.80 -4.71 -10.02
C LEU A 81 9.59 -6.19 -9.68
N PRO A 82 10.13 -6.66 -8.54
CA PRO A 82 9.82 -8.00 -8.05
C PRO A 82 8.32 -8.20 -7.85
N LEU A 83 7.78 -9.31 -8.38
CA LEU A 83 6.35 -9.61 -8.33
C LEU A 83 5.80 -9.62 -6.90
N SER A 84 6.56 -10.18 -5.95
CA SER A 84 6.17 -10.25 -4.53
C SER A 84 5.97 -8.86 -3.92
N LEU A 85 6.83 -7.89 -4.24
CA LEU A 85 6.69 -6.50 -3.77
C LEU A 85 5.48 -5.80 -4.38
N VAL A 86 5.22 -6.03 -5.66
CA VAL A 86 4.03 -5.46 -6.33
C VAL A 86 2.74 -6.04 -5.73
N GLN A 87 2.72 -7.36 -5.45
CA GLN A 87 1.59 -8.00 -4.78
C GLN A 87 1.38 -7.44 -3.37
N ALA A 88 2.45 -7.25 -2.60
CA ALA A 88 2.40 -6.63 -1.28
C ALA A 88 1.83 -5.20 -1.34
N TRP A 89 2.29 -4.39 -2.29
CA TRP A 89 1.81 -3.02 -2.50
C TRP A 89 0.32 -2.97 -2.85
N LEU A 90 -0.16 -3.85 -3.73
CA LEU A 90 -1.56 -3.94 -4.10
C LEU A 90 -2.44 -4.49 -2.96
N ALA A 91 -1.90 -5.40 -2.15
CA ALA A 91 -2.62 -5.91 -0.99
C ALA A 91 -2.75 -4.85 0.10
N ALA A 92 -1.68 -4.08 0.35
CA ALA A 92 -1.71 -2.92 1.24
C ALA A 92 -2.75 -1.90 0.77
N ARG A 93 -2.83 -1.59 -0.52
CA ARG A 93 -3.90 -0.74 -1.09
C ARG A 93 -5.29 -1.23 -0.69
N ASN A 94 -5.60 -2.48 -1.03
CA ASN A 94 -6.95 -3.00 -0.86
C ASN A 94 -7.34 -2.99 0.63
N PHE A 95 -6.37 -3.26 1.50
CA PHE A 95 -6.55 -3.20 2.94
C PHE A 95 -6.83 -1.78 3.44
N VAL A 96 -5.97 -0.82 3.11
CA VAL A 96 -6.09 0.53 3.67
C VAL A 96 -7.37 1.22 3.20
N LEU A 97 -7.81 0.92 1.98
CA LEU A 97 -9.09 1.40 1.45
C LEU A 97 -10.30 0.75 2.15
N ALA A 98 -10.19 -0.51 2.56
CA ALA A 98 -11.26 -1.20 3.26
C ALA A 98 -11.36 -0.79 4.73
N GLN A 99 -10.23 -0.60 5.42
CA GLN A 99 -10.20 -0.46 6.87
C GLN A 99 -10.18 0.99 7.37
N PHE A 100 -9.65 1.94 6.57
CA PHE A 100 -9.41 3.32 7.03
C PHE A 100 -10.23 4.37 6.26
N GLY A 101 -11.19 3.95 5.42
CA GLY A 101 -12.11 4.86 4.74
C GLY A 101 -11.41 6.00 3.96
N GLU A 102 -11.87 7.23 4.17
CA GLU A 102 -11.33 8.43 3.50
C GLU A 102 -9.86 8.69 3.84
N THR A 103 -9.46 8.49 5.10
CA THR A 103 -8.07 8.60 5.56
C THR A 103 -7.16 7.61 4.83
N GLY A 104 -7.61 6.36 4.69
CA GLY A 104 -6.92 5.34 3.90
C GLY A 104 -6.78 5.72 2.42
N GLN A 105 -7.83 6.27 1.84
CA GLN A 105 -7.82 6.72 0.44
C GLN A 105 -6.87 7.91 0.21
N ALA A 106 -6.84 8.87 1.15
CA ALA A 106 -5.92 10.01 1.10
C ALA A 106 -4.47 9.56 1.25
N ALA A 107 -4.17 8.73 2.24
CA ALA A 107 -2.83 8.18 2.48
C ALA A 107 -2.33 7.35 1.29
N TRP A 108 -3.19 6.49 0.73
CA TRP A 108 -2.88 5.71 -0.47
C TRP A 108 -2.56 6.60 -1.68
N ASN A 109 -3.39 7.60 -1.95
CA ASN A 109 -3.17 8.51 -3.08
C ASN A 109 -1.86 9.28 -2.92
N HIS A 110 -1.55 9.73 -1.71
CA HIS A 110 -0.30 10.40 -1.41
C HIS A 110 0.90 9.49 -1.69
N ALA A 111 0.93 8.29 -1.10
CA ALA A 111 2.05 7.37 -1.25
C ALA A 111 2.21 6.86 -2.69
N ARG A 112 1.12 6.64 -3.42
CA ARG A 112 1.16 6.31 -4.86
C ARG A 112 1.77 7.44 -5.68
N ASN A 113 1.34 8.68 -5.44
CA ASN A 113 1.86 9.85 -6.16
C ASN A 113 3.35 10.08 -5.84
N TYR A 114 3.74 9.86 -4.59
CA TYR A 114 5.14 9.87 -4.17
C TYR A 114 5.97 8.83 -4.95
N LEU A 115 5.55 7.55 -4.95
CA LEU A 115 6.24 6.49 -5.69
C LEU A 115 6.37 6.82 -7.19
N GLN A 116 5.29 7.33 -7.79
CA GLN A 116 5.31 7.72 -9.20
C GLN A 116 6.34 8.84 -9.47
N ARG A 117 6.45 9.82 -8.57
CA ARG A 117 7.45 10.90 -8.67
C ARG A 117 8.86 10.36 -8.52
N GLU A 118 9.11 9.50 -7.53
CA GLU A 118 10.42 8.89 -7.31
C GLU A 118 10.87 8.06 -8.51
N ILE A 119 9.98 7.24 -9.07
CA ILE A 119 10.30 6.45 -10.27
C ILE A 119 10.61 7.35 -11.46
N HIS A 120 9.82 8.41 -11.65
CA HIS A 120 10.04 9.36 -12.73
C HIS A 120 11.34 10.16 -12.58
N ALA A 121 11.66 10.58 -11.35
CA ALA A 121 12.90 11.26 -11.03
C ALA A 121 14.10 10.35 -11.28
N GLY A 122 14.08 9.10 -10.80
CA GLY A 122 15.16 8.14 -11.03
C GLY A 122 15.41 7.88 -12.52
N TYR A 123 14.34 7.74 -13.33
CA TYR A 123 14.46 7.63 -14.79
C TYR A 123 15.06 8.90 -15.42
N SER A 124 14.64 10.09 -14.97
CA SER A 124 15.11 11.36 -15.51
C SER A 124 16.59 11.59 -15.19
N MET A 125 17.02 11.28 -13.97
CA MET A 125 18.43 11.36 -13.55
C MET A 125 19.30 10.41 -14.37
N TRP A 126 18.90 9.14 -14.53
CA TRP A 126 19.64 8.20 -15.39
C TRP A 126 19.74 8.71 -16.83
N ARG A 127 18.65 9.30 -17.36
CA ARG A 127 18.63 9.90 -18.70
C ARG A 127 19.59 11.07 -18.82
N GLU A 128 19.74 11.91 -17.81
CA GLU A 128 20.64 13.07 -17.83
C GLU A 128 22.11 12.65 -17.67
N ASP A 129 22.40 11.62 -16.86
CA ASP A 129 23.77 11.15 -16.59
C ASP A 129 24.45 10.44 -17.78
N ILE A 130 23.68 9.95 -18.76
CA ILE A 130 24.21 9.25 -19.94
C ILE A 130 24.44 10.14 -21.16
N TYR A 131 24.24 11.46 -21.03
CA TYR A 131 24.47 12.46 -22.10
C TYR A 131 25.60 13.44 -21.76
#